data_AF-A0A7D6I080-F1
#
_entry.id   AF-A0A7D6I080-F1
#
_cell.length_a   1.000
_cell.length_b   1.000
_cell.length_c   1.000
_cell.angle_alpha   90.00
_cell.angle_beta   90.00
_cell.angle_gamma   90.00
#
_symmetry.space_group_name_H-M   'P 1'
#
loop_
_entity.id
_entity.type
_entity.pdbx_description
1 polymer ?
#
loop_
_entity_poly.entity_id
_entity_poly.type
_entity_poly.pdbx_seq_one_letter_code
_entity_poly.pdbx_strand_id
1 'polypeptide(L)'
;MSKIARRLGPQDMFFLYGESSSTMMHVGALMPFAPPPDAPRDFLRQLVDESRSNEVVDPWNLKLSHPDLLLSPIQSWVYDDNFDLDYHVRRSALASPGDERELGILVSRLHSNALDLRRPPWEMHFIEGLEGGRFAIYIKMHHALVDGYTGQKMLARSLSTDPHDTEHPLFFNIPTPGRVSSAKENSGASLLGSIGGVVSSLGGLVSGVGSVIGSAAGAGRSSLDLTKAIVNTQLRSDNEYRDLVGSLRAPRSILNTRISRNRRFATQQYQLDRLKKIGASQDSTVNDVALAIVGGSLRRFLNELGELPDKPLIAMLPVNVRPKDDEGGGNAVATILATVGTDIADPVERLQAVTATTRMAKAELAKMDRDAILAYSGALMAPFGMQLASTLTGVKAPWPYTFNLCVSNVPGPQDVLYLRGSRMEASYPVSLVAHSQALNVTLQSYASTLNFGFIGCRDSLPHLQRLAVYTGEALDELESAC
;
A
#
# COMPACT_ATOMS: atom_id res chain seq x y z
N MET A 1 25.02 10.46 23.07
CA MET A 1 24.33 9.39 22.32
C MET A 1 22.87 9.43 22.75
N SER A 2 21.95 9.72 21.84
CA SER A 2 20.51 9.76 22.17
C SER A 2 20.05 8.40 22.68
N LYS A 3 19.12 8.40 23.63
CA LYS A 3 18.62 7.19 24.29
C LYS A 3 17.93 6.28 23.27
N ILE A 4 18.35 5.01 23.20
CA ILE A 4 17.70 4.01 22.34
C ILE A 4 16.29 3.77 22.88
N ALA A 5 15.29 4.05 22.05
CA ALA A 5 13.88 3.82 22.36
C ALA A 5 13.47 2.39 21.99
N ARG A 6 13.80 1.95 20.76
CA ARG A 6 13.38 0.65 20.20
C ARG A 6 14.35 0.15 19.13
N ARG A 7 14.58 -1.17 19.04
CA ARG A 7 15.27 -1.78 17.87
C ARG A 7 14.31 -1.93 16.69
N LEU A 8 14.82 -1.86 15.46
CA LEU A 8 14.01 -2.11 14.28
C LEU A 8 13.73 -3.61 14.12
N GLY A 9 12.47 -3.94 13.83
CA GLY A 9 12.11 -5.31 13.46
C GLY A 9 12.55 -5.63 12.02
N PRO A 10 12.61 -6.91 11.63
CA PRO A 10 12.97 -7.30 10.26
C PRO A 10 12.10 -6.65 9.17
N GLN A 11 10.81 -6.44 9.45
CA GLN A 11 9.89 -5.76 8.54
C GLN A 11 10.21 -4.26 8.40
N ASP A 12 10.52 -3.57 9.51
CA ASP A 12 10.92 -2.16 9.51
C ASP A 12 12.20 -1.98 8.67
N MET A 13 13.17 -2.88 8.84
CA MET A 13 14.42 -2.89 8.07
C MET A 13 14.19 -3.13 6.57
N PHE A 14 13.25 -4.01 6.20
CA PHE A 14 12.92 -4.26 4.79
C PHE A 14 12.49 -2.98 4.07
N PHE A 15 11.65 -2.15 4.70
CA PHE A 15 11.24 -0.87 4.11
C PHE A 15 12.39 0.13 4.03
N LEU A 16 13.26 0.20 5.04
CA LEU A 16 14.45 1.06 4.95
C LEU A 16 15.42 0.61 3.85
N TYR A 17 15.62 -0.70 3.68
CA TYR A 17 16.51 -1.22 2.64
C TYR A 17 15.96 -1.05 1.23
N GLY A 18 14.64 -0.96 1.11
CA GLY A 18 13.96 -0.69 -0.16
C GLY A 18 13.89 0.79 -0.53
N GLU A 19 14.21 1.70 0.41
CA GLU A 19 14.21 3.15 0.17
C GLU A 19 15.25 3.51 -0.90
N SER A 20 14.83 4.29 -1.90
CA SER A 20 15.76 4.91 -2.86
C SER A 20 15.19 6.22 -3.38
N SER A 21 15.99 6.94 -4.17
CA SER A 21 15.53 8.17 -4.84
C SER A 21 14.30 7.95 -5.74
N SER A 22 14.06 6.72 -6.22
CA SER A 22 12.92 6.38 -7.07
C SER A 22 11.85 5.53 -6.36
N THR A 23 12.18 4.90 -5.23
CA THR A 23 11.32 4.01 -4.46
C THR A 23 11.21 4.50 -3.02
N MET A 24 10.45 5.57 -2.81
CA MET A 24 10.16 6.06 -1.46
C MET A 24 9.16 5.12 -0.78
N MET A 25 9.52 4.62 0.38
CA MET A 25 8.80 3.64 1.20
C MET A 25 7.95 4.33 2.27
N HIS A 26 7.39 5.48 1.93
CA HIS A 26 6.36 6.16 2.71
C HIS A 26 4.97 5.83 2.21
N VAL A 27 4.01 5.89 3.12
CA VAL A 27 2.57 5.80 2.85
C VAL A 27 1.92 7.09 3.31
N GLY A 28 0.68 7.32 2.91
CA GLY A 28 -0.08 8.46 3.36
C GLY A 28 -1.58 8.24 3.39
N ALA A 29 -2.27 9.27 3.89
CA ALA A 29 -3.72 9.37 3.94
C ALA A 29 -4.11 10.78 3.51
N LEU A 30 -5.06 10.89 2.58
CA LEU A 30 -5.69 12.14 2.17
C LEU A 30 -7.13 12.15 2.69
N MET A 31 -7.46 13.13 3.52
CA MET A 31 -8.76 13.26 4.15
C MET A 31 -9.33 14.67 3.89
N PRO A 32 -10.30 14.82 2.97
CA PRO A 32 -11.07 16.05 2.81
C PRO A 32 -12.07 16.25 3.94
N PHE A 33 -12.29 17.52 4.31
CA PHE A 33 -13.20 17.93 5.39
C PHE A 33 -14.09 19.09 4.96
N ALA A 34 -15.36 19.02 5.36
CA ALA A 34 -16.26 20.16 5.38
C ALA A 34 -16.15 20.85 6.75
N PRO A 35 -15.75 22.13 6.82
CA PRO A 35 -15.66 22.85 8.10
C PRO A 35 -17.05 23.08 8.71
N PRO A 36 -17.13 23.42 10.02
CA PRO A 36 -18.38 23.86 10.64
C PRO A 36 -19.03 25.04 9.87
N PRO A 37 -20.38 25.14 9.84
CA PRO A 37 -21.07 26.21 9.11
C PRO A 37 -20.68 27.63 9.54
N ASP A 38 -20.28 27.80 10.79
CA ASP A 38 -19.88 29.04 11.44
C ASP A 38 -18.35 29.21 11.54
N ALA A 39 -17.58 28.35 10.85
CA ALA A 39 -16.13 28.41 10.87
C ALA A 39 -15.60 29.79 10.42
N PRO A 40 -14.72 30.44 11.19
CA PRO A 40 -14.17 31.73 10.81
C PRO A 40 -13.25 31.58 9.58
N ARG A 41 -13.01 32.70 8.88
CA ARG A 41 -12.16 32.69 7.67
C ARG A 41 -10.73 32.20 7.92
N ASP A 42 -10.24 32.35 9.13
CA ASP A 42 -8.92 31.91 9.56
C ASP A 42 -8.95 30.59 10.36
N PHE A 43 -10.05 29.83 10.29
CA PHE A 43 -10.24 28.55 10.98
C PHE A 43 -9.05 27.59 10.79
N LEU A 44 -8.60 27.37 9.56
CA LEU A 44 -7.49 26.46 9.30
C LEU A 44 -6.16 26.97 9.86
N ARG A 45 -5.98 28.30 9.94
CA ARG A 45 -4.81 28.89 10.58
C ARG A 45 -4.84 28.63 12.08
N GLN A 46 -6.00 28.80 12.72
CA GLN A 46 -6.19 28.50 14.14
C GLN A 46 -5.92 27.01 14.43
N LEU A 47 -6.38 26.10 13.57
CA LEU A 47 -6.13 24.67 13.69
C LEU A 47 -4.63 24.31 13.61
N VAL A 48 -3.90 24.96 12.69
CA VAL A 48 -2.43 24.79 12.58
C VAL A 48 -1.74 25.34 13.82
N ASP A 49 -2.11 26.53 14.29
CA ASP A 49 -1.51 27.17 15.45
C ASP A 49 -1.78 26.39 16.74
N GLU A 50 -2.98 25.82 16.89
CA GLU A 50 -3.32 24.91 17.98
C GLU A 50 -2.42 23.67 17.95
N SER A 51 -2.30 23.01 16.79
CA SER A 51 -1.54 21.76 16.65
C SER A 51 -0.07 21.90 17.07
N ARG A 52 0.52 23.09 16.90
CA ARG A 52 1.92 23.42 17.26
C ARG A 52 2.18 23.44 18.76
N SER A 53 1.14 23.60 19.58
CA SER A 53 1.26 23.64 21.04
C SER A 53 1.18 22.26 21.69
N ASN A 54 0.82 21.22 20.92
CA ASN A 54 0.56 19.90 21.48
C ASN A 54 1.83 19.06 21.66
N GLU A 55 1.86 18.25 22.72
CA GLU A 55 2.98 17.34 23.02
C GLU A 55 3.04 16.15 22.05
N VAL A 56 4.20 15.92 21.43
CA VAL A 56 4.40 14.78 20.51
C VAL A 56 4.88 13.55 21.25
N VAL A 57 4.10 12.46 21.17
CA VAL A 57 4.38 11.19 21.85
C VAL A 57 4.86 10.09 20.89
N ASP A 58 5.34 8.98 21.45
CA ASP A 58 5.81 7.83 20.67
C ASP A 58 4.70 7.22 19.79
N PRO A 59 5.03 6.83 18.54
CA PRO A 59 6.35 6.80 17.91
C PRO A 59 6.73 8.08 17.14
N TRP A 60 5.95 9.16 17.25
CA TRP A 60 6.02 10.33 16.36
C TRP A 60 7.19 11.27 16.67
N ASN A 61 7.80 11.13 17.84
CA ASN A 61 9.03 11.80 18.25
C ASN A 61 10.31 10.96 18.00
N LEU A 62 10.19 9.79 17.33
CA LEU A 62 11.30 8.86 17.12
C LEU A 62 11.95 9.05 15.75
N LYS A 63 13.28 9.09 15.72
CA LYS A 63 14.10 9.15 14.49
C LYS A 63 15.09 7.99 14.40
N LEU A 64 15.69 7.85 13.23
CA LEU A 64 16.75 6.86 12.98
C LEU A 64 18.04 7.25 13.71
N SER A 65 18.70 6.27 14.36
CA SER A 65 20.02 6.45 14.98
C SER A 65 21.16 6.69 13.98
N HIS A 66 21.14 6.06 12.80
CA HIS A 66 22.17 6.22 11.76
C HIS A 66 21.53 6.54 10.39
N PRO A 67 20.90 7.71 10.23
CA PRO A 67 20.11 8.05 9.04
C PRO A 67 20.92 8.07 7.73
N ASP A 68 22.24 8.26 7.81
CA ASP A 68 23.13 8.23 6.65
C ASP A 68 23.58 6.81 6.26
N LEU A 69 23.22 5.80 7.05
CA LEU A 69 23.60 4.40 6.86
C LEU A 69 22.36 3.49 6.87
N LEU A 70 21.39 3.75 5.98
CA LEU A 70 20.09 3.05 5.95
C LEU A 70 20.21 1.53 5.83
N LEU A 71 21.25 1.02 5.17
CA LEU A 71 21.51 -0.42 5.00
C LEU A 71 22.16 -1.07 6.23
N SER A 72 22.43 -0.31 7.28
CA SER A 72 23.15 -0.78 8.45
C SER A 72 22.26 -1.59 9.38
N PRO A 73 22.66 -2.82 9.77
CA PRO A 73 21.86 -3.65 10.66
C PRO A 73 21.84 -3.14 12.13
N ILE A 74 22.69 -2.17 12.47
CA ILE A 74 22.72 -1.56 13.80
C ILE A 74 21.70 -0.42 13.97
N GLN A 75 20.85 -0.20 12.97
CA GLN A 75 19.83 0.82 12.98
C GLN A 75 18.83 0.62 14.13
N SER A 76 18.46 1.72 14.79
CA SER A 76 17.52 1.76 15.90
C SER A 76 16.68 3.03 15.87
N TRP A 77 15.55 3.02 16.58
CA TRP A 77 14.77 4.20 16.87
C TRP A 77 15.31 4.86 18.14
N VAL A 78 15.60 6.16 18.05
CA VAL A 78 16.03 7.01 19.15
C VAL A 78 15.09 8.21 19.26
N TYR A 79 14.94 8.75 20.45
CA TYR A 79 14.18 9.99 20.65
C TYR A 79 14.87 11.16 19.94
N ASP A 80 14.07 12.06 19.37
CA ASP A 80 14.58 13.32 18.84
C ASP A 80 14.61 14.39 19.94
N ASP A 81 15.79 14.65 20.48
CA ASP A 81 16.00 15.63 21.56
C ASP A 81 15.72 17.09 21.11
N ASN A 82 15.68 17.34 19.80
CA ASN A 82 15.43 18.67 19.20
C ASN A 82 14.22 18.62 18.25
N PHE A 83 13.12 18.01 18.69
CA PHE A 83 11.93 17.86 17.88
C PHE A 83 11.36 19.22 17.44
N ASP A 84 11.13 19.36 16.13
CA ASP A 84 10.66 20.59 15.50
C ASP A 84 9.28 20.35 14.86
N LEU A 85 8.21 20.68 15.59
CA LEU A 85 6.84 20.42 15.12
C LEU A 85 6.48 21.26 13.89
N ASP A 86 7.07 22.45 13.70
CA ASP A 86 6.86 23.29 12.52
C ASP A 86 7.41 22.66 11.24
N TYR A 87 8.45 21.82 11.37
CA TYR A 87 8.91 21.00 10.24
C TYR A 87 7.87 19.95 9.83
N HIS A 88 7.18 19.35 10.79
CA HIS A 88 6.28 18.22 10.55
C HIS A 88 4.87 18.67 10.17
N VAL A 89 4.34 19.73 10.79
CA VAL A 89 3.01 20.26 10.51
C VAL A 89 3.10 21.49 9.62
N ARG A 90 2.56 21.36 8.41
CA ARG A 90 2.70 22.35 7.35
C ARG A 90 1.34 22.81 6.85
N ARG A 91 1.30 24.04 6.36
CA ARG A 91 0.16 24.58 5.62
C ARG A 91 0.49 24.65 4.13
N SER A 92 -0.44 24.22 3.31
CA SER A 92 -0.40 24.29 1.85
C SER A 92 -1.69 24.92 1.33
N ALA A 93 -1.67 25.46 0.12
CA ALA A 93 -2.85 26.00 -0.55
C ALA A 93 -2.95 25.44 -1.97
N LEU A 94 -4.18 25.17 -2.42
CA LEU A 94 -4.45 24.77 -3.79
C LEU A 94 -4.41 25.97 -4.74
N ALA A 95 -3.95 25.71 -5.97
CA ALA A 95 -4.15 26.65 -7.06
C ALA A 95 -5.65 26.68 -7.44
N SER A 96 -6.12 27.83 -7.92
CA SER A 96 -7.47 27.94 -8.53
C SER A 96 -7.60 26.95 -9.70
N PRO A 97 -8.74 26.24 -9.87
CA PRO A 97 -10.02 26.43 -9.17
C PRO A 97 -10.17 25.70 -7.82
N GLY A 98 -9.16 24.95 -7.37
CA GLY A 98 -9.24 24.19 -6.12
C GLY A 98 -10.13 22.95 -6.22
N ASP A 99 -10.24 22.34 -7.40
CA ASP A 99 -10.99 21.11 -7.61
C ASP A 99 -10.20 19.86 -7.18
N GLU A 100 -10.83 18.69 -7.28
CA GLU A 100 -10.19 17.40 -6.98
C GLU A 100 -8.94 17.14 -7.85
N ARG A 101 -8.86 17.74 -9.05
CA ARG A 101 -7.70 17.63 -9.93
C ARG A 101 -6.51 18.41 -9.36
N GLU A 102 -6.71 19.65 -8.92
CA GLU A 102 -5.65 20.44 -8.29
C GLU A 102 -5.20 19.80 -6.96
N LEU A 103 -6.12 19.23 -6.19
CA LEU A 103 -5.79 18.44 -5.00
C LEU A 103 -4.91 17.22 -5.35
N GLY A 104 -5.30 16.44 -6.35
CA GLY A 104 -4.51 15.31 -6.84
C GLY A 104 -3.12 15.72 -7.33
N ILE A 105 -2.97 16.87 -7.99
CA ILE A 105 -1.68 17.41 -8.44
C ILE A 105 -0.79 17.77 -7.24
N LEU A 106 -1.33 18.45 -6.22
CA LEU A 106 -0.58 18.79 -5.02
C LEU A 106 -0.12 17.53 -4.28
N VAL A 107 -1.03 16.59 -4.01
CA VAL A 107 -0.71 15.34 -3.29
C VAL A 107 0.31 14.51 -4.08
N SER A 108 0.20 14.45 -5.41
CA SER A 108 1.21 13.83 -6.27
C SER A 108 2.61 14.41 -6.04
N ARG A 109 2.72 15.74 -5.92
CA ARG A 109 4.00 16.42 -5.65
C ARG A 109 4.51 16.12 -4.25
N LEU A 110 3.65 16.23 -3.23
CA LEU A 110 4.01 15.97 -1.84
C LEU A 110 4.47 14.52 -1.62
N HIS A 111 3.83 13.57 -2.30
CA HIS A 111 4.18 12.14 -2.24
C HIS A 111 5.39 11.76 -3.11
N SER A 112 5.83 12.64 -4.03
CA SER A 112 7.08 12.48 -4.81
C SER A 112 8.33 12.95 -4.07
N ASN A 113 8.15 13.59 -2.91
CA ASN A 113 9.23 14.08 -2.06
C ASN A 113 9.48 13.10 -0.92
N ALA A 114 10.70 12.56 -0.87
CA ALA A 114 11.15 11.68 0.20
C ALA A 114 11.06 12.40 1.54
N LEU A 115 10.75 11.65 2.60
CA LEU A 115 10.86 12.12 3.96
C LEU A 115 12.35 12.31 4.32
N ASP A 116 12.65 13.34 5.12
CA ASP A 116 13.98 13.48 5.72
C ASP A 116 14.12 12.47 6.87
N LEU A 117 14.83 11.36 6.60
CA LEU A 117 15.05 10.29 7.58
C LEU A 117 15.99 10.67 8.72
N ARG A 118 16.60 11.87 8.71
CA ARG A 118 17.34 12.43 9.85
C ARG A 118 16.42 12.99 10.93
N ARG A 119 15.13 13.12 10.64
CA ARG A 119 14.07 13.56 11.56
C ARG A 119 13.06 12.42 11.75
N PRO A 120 12.11 12.53 12.70
CA PRO A 120 11.00 11.60 12.77
C PRO A 120 10.27 11.51 11.44
N PRO A 121 10.15 10.33 10.81
CA PRO A 121 9.87 10.27 9.38
C PRO A 121 8.35 10.32 9.13
N TRP A 122 7.77 11.50 9.33
CA TRP A 122 6.38 11.83 9.01
C TRP A 122 6.19 13.33 8.74
N GLU A 123 5.11 13.67 8.03
CA GLU A 123 4.66 15.03 7.76
C GLU A 123 3.12 15.06 7.76
N MET A 124 2.54 16.18 8.17
CA MET A 124 1.12 16.50 8.08
C MET A 124 0.95 17.83 7.35
N HIS A 125 0.09 17.86 6.34
CA HIS A 125 -0.20 19.03 5.53
C HIS A 125 -1.68 19.39 5.65
N PHE A 126 -1.97 20.55 6.22
CA PHE A 126 -3.27 21.19 6.11
C PHE A 126 -3.35 21.93 4.78
N ILE A 127 -4.30 21.55 3.92
CA ILE A 127 -4.44 22.02 2.55
C ILE A 127 -5.72 22.87 2.46
N GLU A 128 -5.57 24.17 2.23
CA GLU A 128 -6.69 25.09 2.04
C GLU A 128 -7.04 25.30 0.57
N GLY A 129 -8.20 25.91 0.33
CA GLY A 129 -8.64 26.33 -1.01
C GLY A 129 -9.28 25.21 -1.82
N LEU A 130 -9.77 24.15 -1.17
CA LEU A 130 -10.59 23.13 -1.82
C LEU A 130 -11.99 23.71 -2.09
N GLU A 131 -12.53 23.42 -3.27
CA GLU A 131 -13.82 23.93 -3.72
C GLU A 131 -14.95 23.62 -2.73
N GLY A 132 -15.96 24.50 -2.69
CA GLY A 132 -17.04 24.42 -1.71
C GLY A 132 -16.65 24.91 -0.31
N GLY A 133 -15.53 25.63 -0.17
CA GLY A 133 -15.05 26.14 1.13
C GLY A 133 -14.47 25.04 2.03
N ARG A 134 -14.11 23.90 1.43
CA ARG A 134 -13.57 22.73 2.12
C ARG A 134 -12.06 22.89 2.36
N PHE A 135 -11.49 21.99 3.15
CA PHE A 135 -10.05 21.81 3.27
C PHE A 135 -9.70 20.33 3.24
N ALA A 136 -8.42 19.99 3.14
CA ALA A 136 -7.97 18.61 3.25
C ALA A 136 -6.76 18.49 4.18
N ILE A 137 -6.60 17.31 4.77
CA ILE A 137 -5.42 16.92 5.52
C ILE A 137 -4.74 15.81 4.75
N TYR A 138 -3.46 16.01 4.43
CA TYR A 138 -2.61 14.96 3.87
C TYR A 138 -1.52 14.60 4.87
N ILE A 139 -1.50 13.35 5.30
CA ILE A 139 -0.48 12.82 6.22
C ILE A 139 0.40 11.85 5.44
N LYS A 140 1.72 11.97 5.61
CA LYS A 140 2.74 11.12 5.01
C LYS A 140 3.61 10.55 6.13
N MET A 141 3.86 9.25 6.14
CA MET A 141 4.68 8.59 7.16
C MET A 141 5.48 7.45 6.57
N HIS A 142 6.69 7.23 7.07
CA HIS A 142 7.54 6.15 6.58
C HIS A 142 7.08 4.79 7.09
N HIS A 143 7.04 3.79 6.21
CA HIS A 143 6.43 2.48 6.51
C HIS A 143 7.23 1.66 7.55
N ALA A 144 8.50 2.01 7.79
CA ALA A 144 9.30 1.45 8.89
C ALA A 144 8.90 1.97 10.28
N LEU A 145 8.28 3.15 10.37
CA LEU A 145 7.85 3.72 11.66
C LEU A 145 6.52 3.10 12.10
N VAL A 146 5.55 3.11 11.18
CA VAL A 146 4.18 2.62 11.38
C VAL A 146 3.74 1.91 10.09
N ASP A 147 3.16 0.72 10.21
CA ASP A 147 2.57 0.03 9.06
C ASP A 147 1.24 0.67 8.63
N GLY A 148 0.84 0.52 7.36
CA GLY A 148 -0.36 1.19 6.84
C GLY A 148 -1.66 0.88 7.60
N TYR A 149 -1.86 -0.33 8.12
CA TYR A 149 -3.07 -0.69 8.87
C TYR A 149 -3.10 -0.04 10.25
N THR A 150 -1.98 -0.13 10.98
CA THR A 150 -1.81 0.53 12.28
C THR A 150 -1.92 2.04 12.15
N GLY A 151 -1.31 2.61 11.10
CA GLY A 151 -1.38 4.04 10.82
C GLY A 151 -2.82 4.50 10.61
N GLN A 152 -3.61 3.79 9.80
CA GLN A 152 -5.02 4.12 9.59
C GLN A 152 -5.85 4.02 10.87
N LYS A 153 -5.60 3.01 11.72
CA LYS A 153 -6.25 2.91 13.04
C LYS A 153 -5.90 4.10 13.94
N MET A 154 -4.65 4.54 13.94
CA MET A 154 -4.21 5.72 14.70
C MET A 154 -4.87 7.00 14.20
N LEU A 155 -4.93 7.18 12.88
CA LEU A 155 -5.60 8.33 12.27
C LEU A 155 -7.09 8.35 12.59
N ALA A 156 -7.78 7.21 12.48
CA ALA A 156 -9.19 7.11 12.86
C ALA A 156 -9.42 7.42 14.35
N ARG A 157 -8.54 6.95 15.24
CA ARG A 157 -8.58 7.28 16.67
C ARG A 157 -8.32 8.76 16.97
N SER A 158 -7.71 9.49 16.05
CA SER A 158 -7.47 10.94 16.18
C SER A 158 -8.62 11.82 15.68
N LEU A 159 -9.78 11.21 15.40
CA LEU A 159 -11.00 11.90 15.03
C LEU A 159 -12.12 11.47 15.98
N SER A 160 -13.07 12.37 16.21
CA SER A 160 -14.20 12.12 17.09
C SER A 160 -15.42 11.61 16.32
N THR A 161 -16.28 10.84 16.98
CA THR A 161 -17.62 10.52 16.44
C THR A 161 -18.65 11.59 16.83
N ASP A 162 -18.31 12.48 17.76
CA ASP A 162 -19.15 13.59 18.19
C ASP A 162 -18.85 14.84 17.34
N PRO A 163 -19.83 15.39 16.58
CA PRO A 163 -19.65 16.63 15.82
C PRO A 163 -19.41 17.86 16.70
N HIS A 164 -19.69 17.79 18.00
CA HIS A 164 -19.48 18.89 18.94
C HIS A 164 -18.16 18.80 19.70
N ASP A 165 -17.36 17.76 19.45
CA ASP A 165 -16.05 17.61 20.06
C ASP A 165 -15.02 18.54 19.40
N THR A 166 -14.57 19.51 20.18
CA THR A 166 -13.59 20.53 19.78
C THR A 166 -12.23 20.33 20.42
N GLU A 167 -11.98 19.24 21.15
CA GLU A 167 -10.73 19.05 21.89
C GLU A 167 -10.05 17.71 21.61
N HIS A 168 -10.68 16.82 20.84
CA HIS A 168 -10.15 15.50 20.50
C HIS A 168 -8.67 15.53 20.05
N PRO A 169 -7.78 14.70 20.61
CA PRO A 169 -6.35 14.78 20.33
C PRO A 169 -5.98 14.38 18.88
N LEU A 170 -4.94 15.00 18.32
CA LEU A 170 -4.37 14.59 17.03
C LEU A 170 -3.59 13.29 17.17
N PHE A 171 -3.31 12.61 16.05
CA PHE A 171 -2.70 11.28 16.04
C PHE A 171 -1.34 11.23 16.75
N PHE A 172 -0.60 12.35 16.75
CA PHE A 172 0.69 12.46 17.39
C PHE A 172 0.63 12.87 18.88
N ASN A 173 -0.57 13.08 19.42
CA ASN A 173 -0.84 13.36 20.84
C ASN A 173 -1.52 12.19 21.55
N ILE A 174 -1.78 11.09 20.85
CA ILE A 174 -2.42 9.89 21.40
C ILE A 174 -1.33 8.88 21.76
N PRO A 175 -1.19 8.50 23.04
CA PRO A 175 -0.29 7.42 23.42
C PRO A 175 -0.66 6.14 22.69
N THR A 176 0.31 5.57 21.98
CA THR A 176 0.11 4.26 21.35
C THR A 176 -0.01 3.21 22.47
N PRO A 177 -1.05 2.34 22.48
CA PRO A 177 -1.06 1.21 23.39
C PRO A 177 0.24 0.43 23.21
N GLY A 178 1.00 0.24 24.29
CA GLY A 178 2.34 -0.33 24.21
C GLY A 178 2.32 -1.60 23.37
N ARG A 179 3.04 -1.60 22.24
CA ARG A 179 3.23 -2.80 21.44
C ARG A 179 3.94 -3.78 22.37
N VAL A 180 3.26 -4.79 22.87
CA VAL A 180 3.90 -5.85 23.66
C VAL A 180 4.99 -6.39 22.75
N SER A 181 6.23 -6.03 23.07
CA SER A 181 7.38 -6.65 22.45
C SER A 181 7.25 -8.12 22.82
N SER A 182 6.77 -8.94 21.88
CA SER A 182 6.95 -10.38 21.98
C SER A 182 8.44 -10.65 21.73
N ALA A 183 9.28 -10.23 22.67
CA ALA A 183 10.63 -10.71 22.88
C ALA A 183 10.61 -12.14 23.44
N LYS A 184 9.70 -12.98 22.92
CA LYS A 184 9.69 -14.42 23.12
C LYS A 184 9.87 -15.05 21.75
N GLU A 185 11.07 -15.61 21.58
CA GLU A 185 11.42 -16.60 20.58
C GLU A 185 10.27 -17.58 20.34
N ASN A 186 9.87 -17.73 19.08
CA ASN A 186 9.76 -19.03 18.43
C ASN A 186 9.65 -18.88 16.91
N SER A 187 10.40 -19.75 16.21
CA SER A 187 10.40 -20.07 14.77
C SER A 187 10.71 -18.94 13.76
N GLY A 188 11.93 -18.40 13.85
CA GLY A 188 12.58 -17.57 12.84
C GLY A 188 12.99 -18.29 11.53
N ALA A 189 12.14 -19.15 10.96
CA ALA A 189 12.49 -19.94 9.76
C ALA A 189 11.73 -19.54 8.47
N SER A 190 10.62 -18.79 8.53
CA SER A 190 9.77 -18.60 7.34
C SER A 190 9.98 -17.27 6.59
N LEU A 191 10.24 -16.15 7.28
CA LEU A 191 10.49 -14.85 6.64
C LEU A 191 11.97 -14.57 6.32
N LEU A 192 12.89 -15.21 7.04
CA LEU A 192 14.33 -15.18 6.73
C LEU A 192 14.67 -15.89 5.41
N GLY A 193 13.84 -16.84 4.96
CA GLY A 193 13.99 -17.47 3.65
C GLY A 193 13.59 -16.54 2.50
N SER A 194 12.44 -15.86 2.62
CA SER A 194 11.90 -14.95 1.59
C SER A 194 12.64 -13.61 1.55
N ILE A 195 13.03 -13.06 2.70
CA ILE A 195 13.85 -11.84 2.80
C ILE A 195 15.33 -12.16 2.58
N GLY A 196 15.82 -13.31 3.04
CA GLY A 196 17.20 -13.74 2.81
C GLY A 196 17.52 -13.87 1.32
N GLY A 197 16.56 -14.33 0.48
CA GLY A 197 16.71 -14.32 -0.98
C GLY A 197 16.80 -12.92 -1.59
N VAL A 198 16.04 -11.94 -1.10
CA VAL A 198 16.04 -10.56 -1.61
C VAL A 198 17.23 -9.75 -1.10
N VAL A 199 17.57 -9.91 0.19
CA VAL A 199 18.71 -9.24 0.84
C VAL A 199 20.04 -9.82 0.38
N SER A 200 20.15 -11.13 0.13
CA SER A 200 21.34 -11.71 -0.52
C SER A 200 21.47 -11.27 -1.98
N SER A 201 20.35 -11.09 -2.70
CA SER A 201 20.35 -10.56 -4.07
C SER A 201 20.75 -9.08 -4.13
N LEU A 202 20.39 -8.26 -3.14
CA LEU A 202 20.79 -6.85 -3.05
C LEU A 202 22.21 -6.66 -2.48
N GLY A 203 22.60 -7.45 -1.47
CA GLY A 203 23.96 -7.45 -0.91
C GLY A 203 25.02 -8.00 -1.89
N GLY A 204 24.63 -8.93 -2.75
CA GLY A 204 25.45 -9.44 -3.86
C GLY A 204 25.70 -8.40 -4.97
N LEU A 205 24.81 -7.42 -5.14
CA LEU A 205 24.99 -6.32 -6.10
C LEU A 205 25.97 -5.25 -5.60
N VAL A 206 26.10 -5.06 -4.29
CA VAL A 206 27.04 -4.07 -3.69
C VAL A 206 28.46 -4.65 -3.57
N SER A 207 28.61 -5.98 -3.52
CA SER A 207 29.91 -6.66 -3.46
C SER A 207 30.41 -7.22 -4.81
N GLY A 208 29.67 -6.96 -5.91
CA GLY A 208 29.73 -7.70 -7.16
C GLY A 208 30.69 -7.21 -8.26
N VAL A 209 31.75 -6.47 -7.94
CA VAL A 209 32.86 -6.24 -8.91
C VAL A 209 34.03 -7.24 -8.69
N GLY A 210 34.00 -8.06 -7.62
CA GLY A 210 35.16 -8.85 -7.20
C GLY A 210 35.05 -10.38 -7.10
N SER A 211 33.87 -11.02 -7.25
CA SER A 211 33.73 -12.42 -6.80
C SER A 211 33.04 -13.41 -7.75
N VAL A 212 32.88 -13.07 -9.04
CA VAL A 212 32.21 -13.98 -10.01
C VAL A 212 33.05 -15.24 -10.36
N ILE A 213 34.26 -15.43 -9.81
CA ILE A 213 35.15 -16.54 -10.19
C ILE A 213 35.29 -17.63 -9.08
N GLY A 214 34.76 -17.43 -7.87
CA GLY A 214 35.18 -18.26 -6.71
C GLY A 214 34.24 -19.33 -6.15
N SER A 215 32.97 -19.45 -6.58
CA SER A 215 31.94 -20.12 -5.74
C SER A 215 31.27 -21.36 -6.35
N ALA A 216 31.97 -22.12 -7.20
CA ALA A 216 31.41 -23.35 -7.79
C ALA A 216 31.59 -24.62 -6.93
N ALA A 217 32.32 -24.58 -5.80
CA ALA A 217 32.72 -25.79 -5.08
C ALA A 217 31.93 -26.12 -3.80
N GLY A 218 30.92 -25.32 -3.39
CA GLY A 218 30.26 -25.47 -2.08
C GLY A 218 28.73 -25.63 -2.05
N ALA A 219 28.04 -25.58 -3.19
CA ALA A 219 26.57 -25.49 -3.26
C ALA A 219 25.87 -26.83 -3.58
N GLY A 220 26.26 -27.92 -2.91
CA GLY A 220 25.87 -29.28 -3.30
C GLY A 220 24.57 -29.85 -2.74
N ARG A 221 23.87 -29.20 -1.80
CA ARG A 221 22.66 -29.79 -1.15
C ARG A 221 21.46 -28.86 -0.99
N SER A 222 21.63 -27.58 -0.62
CA SER A 222 20.47 -26.68 -0.41
C SER A 222 19.85 -26.13 -1.70
N SER A 223 20.62 -26.08 -2.80
CA SER A 223 20.12 -25.66 -4.12
C SER A 223 19.14 -26.68 -4.71
N LEU A 224 19.36 -27.97 -4.46
CA LEU A 224 18.49 -29.04 -4.95
C LEU A 224 17.15 -29.11 -4.21
N ASP A 225 17.10 -28.82 -2.92
CA ASP A 225 15.86 -28.88 -2.12
C ASP A 225 14.96 -27.68 -2.35
N LEU A 226 15.51 -26.48 -2.54
CA LEU A 226 14.73 -25.29 -2.93
C LEU A 226 14.23 -25.42 -4.37
N THR A 227 15.06 -25.95 -5.28
CA THR A 227 14.63 -26.24 -6.65
C THR A 227 13.53 -27.30 -6.65
N LYS A 228 13.66 -28.39 -5.89
CA LYS A 228 12.62 -29.41 -5.74
C LYS A 228 11.35 -28.89 -5.06
N ALA A 229 11.44 -27.96 -4.11
CA ALA A 229 10.27 -27.35 -3.49
C ALA A 229 9.53 -26.44 -4.48
N ILE A 230 10.23 -25.56 -5.20
CA ILE A 230 9.64 -24.69 -6.24
C ILE A 230 9.04 -25.55 -7.36
N VAL A 231 9.78 -26.57 -7.81
CA VAL A 231 9.35 -27.51 -8.85
C VAL A 231 8.17 -28.37 -8.38
N ASN A 232 8.17 -28.91 -7.16
CA ASN A 232 7.05 -29.74 -6.67
C ASN A 232 5.80 -28.92 -6.30
N THR A 233 5.95 -27.65 -5.91
CA THR A 233 4.80 -26.75 -5.66
C THR A 233 4.24 -26.19 -6.98
N GLN A 234 5.04 -26.06 -8.04
CA GLN A 234 4.58 -25.59 -9.35
C GLN A 234 4.22 -26.71 -10.35
N LEU A 235 4.77 -27.93 -10.21
CA LEU A 235 4.53 -29.09 -11.08
C LEU A 235 3.53 -30.10 -10.51
N ARG A 236 2.94 -29.86 -9.33
CA ARG A 236 1.70 -30.55 -8.95
C ARG A 236 0.55 -30.03 -9.79
N SER A 237 0.57 -30.38 -11.07
CA SER A 237 -0.58 -30.32 -11.97
C SER A 237 -1.49 -31.52 -11.70
N ASP A 238 -1.89 -31.71 -10.45
CA ASP A 238 -3.09 -32.50 -10.20
C ASP A 238 -4.25 -31.72 -10.83
N ASN A 239 -5.11 -32.41 -11.56
CA ASN A 239 -6.20 -31.83 -12.37
C ASN A 239 -7.11 -30.84 -11.59
N GLU A 240 -7.07 -30.84 -10.26
CA GLU A 240 -7.79 -29.93 -9.35
C GLU A 240 -7.26 -28.48 -9.31
N TYR A 241 -6.01 -28.21 -9.72
CA TYR A 241 -5.37 -26.88 -9.51
C TYR A 241 -5.12 -26.08 -10.80
N ARG A 242 -5.67 -26.51 -11.95
CA ARG A 242 -5.47 -25.78 -13.24
C ARG A 242 -5.95 -24.34 -13.19
N ASP A 243 -7.02 -24.07 -12.45
CA ASP A 243 -7.71 -22.78 -12.42
C ASP A 243 -7.22 -21.83 -11.32
N LEU A 244 -6.29 -22.28 -10.45
CA LEU A 244 -5.64 -21.40 -9.49
C LEU A 244 -4.62 -20.51 -10.20
N VAL A 245 -4.70 -19.20 -9.97
CA VAL A 245 -3.69 -18.25 -10.47
C VAL A 245 -2.40 -18.42 -9.66
N GLY A 246 -1.47 -19.20 -10.19
CA GLY A 246 -0.13 -19.39 -9.61
C GLY A 246 0.85 -18.26 -9.94
N SER A 247 2.00 -18.28 -9.26
CA SER A 247 3.16 -17.43 -9.56
C SER A 247 3.66 -17.65 -11.00
N LEU A 248 4.38 -16.69 -11.57
CA LEU A 248 4.95 -16.74 -12.93
C LEU A 248 3.90 -16.92 -14.04
N ARG A 249 2.70 -16.37 -13.88
CA ARG A 249 1.64 -16.38 -14.89
C ARG A 249 1.29 -15.00 -15.45
N ALA A 250 1.70 -13.92 -14.78
CA ALA A 250 1.34 -12.57 -15.15
C ALA A 250 2.05 -12.14 -16.46
N PRO A 251 1.34 -11.54 -17.42
CA PRO A 251 1.94 -11.10 -18.67
C PRO A 251 2.96 -9.99 -18.43
N ARG A 252 3.81 -9.74 -19.42
CA ARG A 252 4.60 -8.50 -19.45
C ARG A 252 3.66 -7.33 -19.67
N SER A 253 3.90 -6.24 -18.95
CA SER A 253 3.09 -5.02 -19.02
C SER A 253 3.95 -3.82 -18.67
N ILE A 254 3.57 -2.62 -19.14
CA ILE A 254 4.14 -1.35 -18.70
C ILE A 254 4.04 -1.14 -17.19
N LEU A 255 3.16 -1.89 -16.50
CA LEU A 255 3.06 -1.88 -15.04
C LEU A 255 4.30 -2.50 -14.35
N ASN A 256 5.08 -3.35 -15.04
CA ASN A 256 6.23 -4.05 -14.46
C ASN A 256 7.59 -3.48 -14.93
N THR A 257 7.72 -2.16 -14.89
CA THR A 257 8.92 -1.45 -15.37
C THR A 257 9.73 -0.81 -14.23
N ARG A 258 10.88 -0.19 -14.57
CA ARG A 258 11.55 0.73 -13.65
C ARG A 258 10.72 2.00 -13.51
N ILE A 259 10.50 2.41 -12.28
CA ILE A 259 9.83 3.67 -11.97
C ILE A 259 10.85 4.79 -11.73
N SER A 260 10.42 6.02 -11.94
CA SER A 260 11.13 7.22 -11.49
C SER A 260 10.64 7.64 -10.11
N ARG A 261 11.15 8.76 -9.61
CA ARG A 261 10.69 9.39 -8.36
C ARG A 261 9.32 10.04 -8.44
N ASN A 262 8.87 10.42 -9.64
CA ASN A 262 7.67 11.24 -9.80
C ASN A 262 6.42 10.37 -9.65
N ARG A 263 5.49 10.86 -8.85
CA ARG A 263 4.21 10.20 -8.57
C ARG A 263 3.07 10.93 -9.24
N ARG A 264 2.02 10.17 -9.53
CA ARG A 264 0.71 10.69 -9.90
C ARG A 264 -0.33 9.96 -9.03
N PHE A 265 -1.14 10.74 -8.35
CA PHE A 265 -2.19 10.28 -7.46
C PHE A 265 -3.56 10.70 -7.98
N ALA A 266 -4.54 9.81 -7.86
CA ALA A 266 -5.93 10.08 -8.17
C ALA A 266 -6.85 9.34 -7.20
N THR A 267 -8.04 9.89 -6.98
CA THR A 267 -9.01 9.41 -6.01
C THR A 267 -10.35 9.15 -6.67
N GLN A 268 -11.11 8.20 -6.11
CA GLN A 268 -12.49 7.97 -6.48
C GLN A 268 -13.26 7.41 -5.29
N GLN A 269 -14.53 7.79 -5.13
CA GLN A 269 -15.38 7.34 -4.03
C GLN A 269 -16.67 6.72 -4.56
N TYR A 270 -17.06 5.58 -3.98
CA TYR A 270 -18.30 4.90 -4.31
C TYR A 270 -19.15 4.68 -3.07
N GLN A 271 -20.47 4.71 -3.24
CA GLN A 271 -21.38 4.26 -2.19
C GLN A 271 -21.26 2.73 -2.04
N LEU A 272 -21.01 2.26 -0.81
CA LEU A 272 -20.87 0.83 -0.52
C LEU A 272 -22.13 0.06 -0.88
N ASP A 273 -23.30 0.66 -0.70
CA ASP A 273 -24.57 0.02 -0.99
C ASP A 273 -24.77 -0.24 -2.49
N ARG A 274 -24.20 0.60 -3.36
CA ARG A 274 -24.20 0.37 -4.82
C ARG A 274 -23.40 -0.89 -5.16
N LEU A 275 -22.18 -1.00 -4.60
CA LEU A 275 -21.32 -2.18 -4.78
C LEU A 275 -21.93 -3.45 -4.18
N LYS A 276 -22.56 -3.36 -3.01
CA LYS A 276 -23.24 -4.51 -2.36
C LYS A 276 -24.41 -5.03 -3.19
N LYS A 277 -25.21 -4.15 -3.81
CA LYS A 277 -26.34 -4.55 -4.66
C LYS A 277 -25.87 -5.37 -5.86
N ILE A 278 -24.83 -4.89 -6.57
CA ILE A 278 -24.20 -5.63 -7.67
C ILE A 278 -23.59 -6.94 -7.17
N GLY A 279 -22.91 -6.90 -6.02
CA GLY A 279 -22.37 -8.09 -5.36
C GLY A 279 -23.44 -9.16 -5.15
N ALA A 280 -24.57 -8.77 -4.56
CA ALA A 280 -25.67 -9.66 -4.26
C ALA A 280 -26.35 -10.25 -5.51
N SER A 281 -26.51 -9.47 -6.60
CA SER A 281 -27.14 -9.96 -7.82
C SER A 281 -26.26 -10.95 -8.59
N GLN A 282 -24.94 -10.90 -8.42
CA GLN A 282 -23.97 -11.72 -9.15
C GLN A 282 -23.24 -12.77 -8.27
N ASP A 283 -23.75 -13.05 -7.05
CA ASP A 283 -23.11 -13.95 -6.07
C ASP A 283 -21.61 -13.60 -5.82
N SER A 284 -21.30 -12.32 -5.71
CA SER A 284 -19.94 -11.79 -5.57
C SER A 284 -19.80 -10.87 -4.36
N THR A 285 -18.58 -10.71 -3.85
CA THR A 285 -18.31 -9.81 -2.72
C THR A 285 -18.01 -8.40 -3.21
N VAL A 286 -18.11 -7.40 -2.33
CA VAL A 286 -17.70 -6.01 -2.63
C VAL A 286 -16.25 -5.93 -3.14
N ASN A 287 -15.36 -6.79 -2.64
CA ASN A 287 -13.97 -6.85 -3.12
C ASN A 287 -13.87 -7.37 -4.56
N ASP A 288 -14.74 -8.30 -4.96
CA ASP A 288 -14.75 -8.85 -6.31
C ASP A 288 -15.29 -7.81 -7.30
N VAL A 289 -16.36 -7.09 -6.93
CA VAL A 289 -16.88 -5.94 -7.70
C VAL A 289 -15.80 -4.85 -7.85
N ALA A 290 -15.15 -4.46 -6.75
CA ALA A 290 -14.07 -3.47 -6.78
C ALA A 290 -12.91 -3.90 -7.69
N LEU A 291 -12.52 -5.17 -7.65
CA LEU A 291 -11.45 -5.70 -8.49
C LEU A 291 -11.87 -5.77 -9.98
N ALA A 292 -13.13 -6.11 -10.27
CA ALA A 292 -13.67 -6.15 -11.63
C ALA A 292 -13.72 -4.76 -12.29
N ILE A 293 -14.11 -3.71 -11.56
CA ILE A 293 -14.11 -2.34 -12.09
C ILE A 293 -12.68 -1.81 -12.27
N VAL A 294 -11.73 -2.20 -11.39
CA VAL A 294 -10.29 -1.94 -11.60
C VAL A 294 -9.82 -2.62 -12.89
N GLY A 295 -10.23 -3.87 -13.12
CA GLY A 295 -10.00 -4.58 -14.38
C GLY A 295 -10.53 -3.86 -15.61
N GLY A 296 -11.77 -3.38 -15.57
CA GLY A 296 -12.38 -2.61 -16.66
C GLY A 296 -11.64 -1.31 -16.97
N SER A 297 -11.32 -0.55 -15.92
CA SER A 297 -10.55 0.69 -16.08
C SER A 297 -9.15 0.46 -16.66
N LEU A 298 -8.45 -0.59 -16.21
CA LEU A 298 -7.14 -0.96 -16.73
C LEU A 298 -7.20 -1.46 -18.16
N ARG A 299 -8.22 -2.23 -18.51
CA ARG A 299 -8.45 -2.68 -19.89
C ARG A 299 -8.54 -1.47 -20.81
N ARG A 300 -9.42 -0.51 -20.49
CA ARG A 300 -9.58 0.71 -21.28
C ARG A 300 -8.29 1.53 -21.31
N PHE A 301 -7.68 1.78 -20.16
CA PHE A 301 -6.46 2.58 -20.03
C PHE A 301 -5.30 2.01 -20.86
N LEU A 302 -5.04 0.71 -20.77
CA LEU A 302 -3.96 0.07 -21.52
C LEU A 302 -4.29 -0.05 -23.00
N ASN A 303 -5.55 -0.26 -23.36
CA ASN A 303 -5.97 -0.27 -24.76
C ASN A 303 -5.78 1.09 -25.43
N GLU A 304 -6.12 2.20 -24.76
CA GLU A 304 -5.86 3.56 -25.26
C GLU A 304 -4.37 3.86 -25.45
N LEU A 305 -3.50 3.20 -24.69
CA LEU A 305 -2.04 3.30 -24.83
C LEU A 305 -1.46 2.33 -25.88
N GLY A 306 -2.25 1.39 -26.41
CA GLY A 306 -1.76 0.32 -27.28
C GLY A 306 -0.90 -0.73 -26.54
N GLU A 307 -1.08 -0.84 -25.22
CA GLU A 307 -0.24 -1.64 -24.31
C GLU A 307 -1.05 -2.71 -23.55
N LEU A 308 -2.28 -3.00 -23.98
CA LEU A 308 -3.11 -4.06 -23.40
C LEU A 308 -2.55 -5.44 -23.80
N PRO A 309 -2.14 -6.29 -22.84
CA PRO A 309 -1.68 -7.63 -23.15
C PRO A 309 -2.84 -8.56 -23.56
N ASP A 310 -2.56 -9.57 -24.38
CA ASP A 310 -3.54 -10.61 -24.76
C ASP A 310 -4.02 -11.47 -23.58
N LYS A 311 -3.17 -11.59 -22.55
CA LYS A 311 -3.47 -12.34 -21.32
C LYS A 311 -3.95 -11.39 -20.22
N PRO A 312 -4.79 -11.87 -19.27
CA PRO A 312 -5.25 -11.06 -18.16
C PRO A 312 -4.08 -10.56 -17.32
N LEU A 313 -4.19 -9.31 -16.83
CA LEU A 313 -3.36 -8.85 -15.75
C LEU A 313 -3.71 -9.60 -14.46
N ILE A 314 -2.70 -9.83 -13.63
CA ILE A 314 -2.80 -10.50 -12.34
C ILE A 314 -2.55 -9.50 -11.22
N ALA A 315 -3.50 -9.38 -10.29
CA ALA A 315 -3.37 -8.60 -9.07
C ALA A 315 -2.85 -9.46 -7.92
N MET A 316 -1.92 -8.89 -7.15
CA MET A 316 -1.58 -9.36 -5.82
C MET A 316 -2.54 -8.72 -4.81
N LEU A 317 -3.18 -9.54 -3.97
CA LEU A 317 -4.12 -9.10 -2.94
C LEU A 317 -3.59 -9.54 -1.56
N PRO A 318 -3.30 -8.60 -0.65
CA PRO A 318 -3.02 -8.94 0.74
C PRO A 318 -4.33 -9.34 1.43
N VAL A 319 -4.31 -10.45 2.18
CA VAL A 319 -5.44 -10.88 2.99
C VAL A 319 -5.03 -11.03 4.46
N ASN A 320 -5.83 -10.47 5.35
CA ASN A 320 -5.61 -10.58 6.78
C ASN A 320 -5.93 -12.00 7.25
N VAL A 321 -4.98 -12.63 7.93
CA VAL A 321 -5.12 -14.00 8.48
C VAL A 321 -5.13 -14.02 10.02
N ARG A 322 -5.52 -12.89 10.62
CA ARG A 322 -5.63 -12.76 12.09
C ARG A 322 -7.03 -13.05 12.61
N PRO A 323 -7.15 -13.56 13.85
CA PRO A 323 -8.38 -13.47 14.64
C PRO A 323 -8.82 -12.00 14.80
N LYS A 324 -10.13 -11.74 14.87
CA LYS A 324 -10.69 -10.38 14.94
C LYS A 324 -10.28 -9.59 16.20
N ASP A 325 -9.83 -10.27 17.26
CA ASP A 325 -9.62 -9.69 18.60
C ASP A 325 -8.15 -9.29 18.89
N ASP A 326 -7.23 -9.40 17.93
CA ASP A 326 -5.83 -9.00 18.09
C ASP A 326 -5.63 -7.53 17.68
N GLU A 327 -5.44 -6.65 18.67
CA GLU A 327 -5.28 -5.21 18.48
C GLU A 327 -3.88 -4.79 17.94
N GLY A 328 -2.89 -5.68 17.96
CA GLY A 328 -1.49 -5.34 17.63
C GLY A 328 -1.18 -5.28 16.13
N GLY A 329 -0.32 -4.36 15.70
CA GLY A 329 0.22 -4.29 14.32
C GLY A 329 1.39 -5.26 14.04
N GLY A 330 1.53 -5.72 12.79
CA GLY A 330 2.67 -6.48 12.23
C GLY A 330 2.66 -8.03 12.28
N ASN A 331 3.00 -8.67 11.15
CA ASN A 331 3.35 -10.10 10.93
C ASN A 331 2.27 -11.18 10.64
N ALA A 332 1.11 -10.86 10.06
CA ALA A 332 0.17 -11.91 9.60
C ALA A 332 -0.69 -11.45 8.41
N VAL A 333 -0.04 -11.12 7.30
CA VAL A 333 -0.70 -10.81 6.03
C VAL A 333 -0.32 -11.90 5.04
N ALA A 334 -1.31 -12.65 4.58
CA ALA A 334 -1.14 -13.64 3.53
C ALA A 334 -1.32 -12.97 2.16
N THR A 335 -0.85 -13.64 1.12
CA THR A 335 -0.97 -13.14 -0.25
C THR A 335 -1.76 -14.12 -1.11
N ILE A 336 -2.75 -13.61 -1.85
CA ILE A 336 -3.37 -14.33 -2.96
C ILE A 336 -3.11 -13.60 -4.27
N LEU A 337 -3.13 -14.35 -5.37
CA LEU A 337 -3.10 -13.81 -6.73
C LEU A 337 -4.45 -14.05 -7.39
N ALA A 338 -4.96 -13.05 -8.10
CA ALA A 338 -6.24 -13.13 -8.80
C ALA A 338 -6.16 -12.41 -10.15
N THR A 339 -6.95 -12.86 -11.12
CA THR A 339 -7.13 -12.10 -12.37
C THR A 339 -7.90 -10.81 -12.07
N VAL A 340 -7.64 -9.76 -12.84
CA VAL A 340 -8.55 -8.60 -12.94
C VAL A 340 -9.41 -8.65 -14.21
N GLY A 341 -9.27 -9.69 -15.04
CA GLY A 341 -10.08 -9.92 -16.24
C GLY A 341 -9.96 -8.82 -17.30
N THR A 342 -8.76 -8.27 -17.49
CA THR A 342 -8.51 -7.20 -18.47
C THR A 342 -8.62 -7.67 -19.92
N ASP A 343 -8.58 -8.97 -20.18
CA ASP A 343 -8.80 -9.63 -21.46
C ASP A 343 -10.29 -9.79 -21.80
N ILE A 344 -11.18 -9.76 -20.79
CA ILE A 344 -12.63 -9.92 -20.94
C ILE A 344 -13.30 -8.57 -21.19
N ALA A 345 -14.08 -8.46 -22.26
CA ALA A 345 -14.79 -7.23 -22.63
C ALA A 345 -16.08 -7.04 -21.83
N ASP A 346 -16.88 -8.09 -21.69
CA ASP A 346 -18.15 -8.06 -20.98
C ASP A 346 -17.95 -7.85 -19.47
N PRO A 347 -18.63 -6.88 -18.84
CA PRO A 347 -18.40 -6.55 -17.43
C PRO A 347 -18.89 -7.63 -16.46
N VAL A 348 -19.95 -8.37 -16.80
CA VAL A 348 -20.51 -9.44 -15.96
C VAL A 348 -19.63 -10.68 -16.03
N GLU A 349 -19.19 -11.09 -17.23
CA GLU A 349 -18.22 -12.18 -17.41
C GLU A 349 -16.90 -11.86 -16.68
N ARG A 350 -16.45 -10.60 -16.73
CA ARG A 350 -15.26 -10.15 -16.00
C ARG A 350 -15.44 -10.32 -14.49
N LEU A 351 -16.58 -9.89 -13.94
CA LEU A 351 -16.89 -10.05 -12.52
C LEU A 351 -16.93 -11.53 -12.11
N GLN A 352 -17.53 -12.39 -12.93
CA GLN A 352 -17.60 -13.83 -12.66
C GLN A 352 -16.20 -14.46 -12.66
N ALA A 353 -15.35 -14.12 -13.62
CA ALA A 353 -13.96 -14.60 -13.67
C ALA A 353 -13.15 -14.14 -12.44
N VAL A 354 -13.28 -12.87 -12.07
CA VAL A 354 -12.67 -12.33 -10.85
C VAL A 354 -13.13 -13.11 -9.62
N THR A 355 -14.46 -13.24 -9.44
CA THR A 355 -15.08 -13.92 -8.29
C THR A 355 -14.64 -15.39 -8.19
N ALA A 356 -14.58 -16.10 -9.31
CA ALA A 356 -14.11 -17.48 -9.34
C ALA A 356 -12.66 -17.60 -8.82
N THR A 357 -11.75 -16.77 -9.35
CA THR A 357 -10.33 -16.84 -8.96
C THR A 357 -10.09 -16.43 -7.50
N THR A 358 -10.76 -15.38 -7.01
CA THR A 358 -10.60 -14.95 -5.61
C THR A 358 -11.19 -15.97 -4.64
N ARG A 359 -12.33 -16.58 -4.98
CA ARG A 359 -12.97 -17.63 -4.17
C ARG A 359 -12.09 -18.87 -4.07
N MET A 360 -11.51 -19.32 -5.18
CA MET A 360 -10.58 -20.45 -5.19
C MET A 360 -9.33 -20.19 -4.34
N ALA A 361 -8.71 -19.02 -4.51
CA ALA A 361 -7.50 -18.68 -3.76
C ALA A 361 -7.76 -18.57 -2.24
N LYS A 362 -8.90 -17.98 -1.84
CA LYS A 362 -9.32 -17.92 -0.43
C LYS A 362 -9.65 -19.30 0.12
N ALA A 363 -10.35 -20.14 -0.64
CA ALA A 363 -10.68 -21.51 -0.23
C ALA A 363 -9.42 -22.35 -0.01
N GLU A 364 -8.36 -22.12 -0.78
CA GLU A 364 -7.08 -22.79 -0.60
C GLU A 364 -6.38 -22.37 0.70
N LEU A 365 -6.33 -21.06 0.98
CA LEU A 365 -5.78 -20.58 2.25
C LEU A 365 -6.58 -21.06 3.46
N ALA A 366 -7.90 -21.22 3.33
CA ALA A 366 -8.77 -21.68 4.41
C ALA A 366 -8.49 -23.13 4.86
N LYS A 367 -7.80 -23.93 4.03
CA LYS A 367 -7.40 -25.32 4.36
C LYS A 367 -6.10 -25.39 5.15
N MET A 368 -5.37 -24.27 5.26
CA MET A 368 -4.02 -24.21 5.81
C MET A 368 -4.03 -23.59 7.20
N ASP A 369 -3.12 -24.05 8.06
CA ASP A 369 -2.83 -23.33 9.30
C ASP A 369 -2.01 -22.05 9.03
N ARG A 370 -1.81 -21.24 10.06
CA ARG A 370 -1.13 -19.94 9.94
C ARG A 370 0.29 -20.08 9.37
N ASP A 371 1.07 -21.05 9.83
CA ASP A 371 2.48 -21.20 9.43
C ASP A 371 2.57 -21.68 7.98
N ALA A 372 1.68 -22.58 7.58
CA ALA A 372 1.52 -23.03 6.20
C ALA A 372 1.10 -21.87 5.28
N ILE A 373 0.17 -21.01 5.69
CA ILE A 373 -0.23 -19.83 4.91
C ILE A 373 0.95 -18.88 4.69
N LEU A 374 1.76 -18.65 5.73
CA LEU A 374 2.94 -17.79 5.63
C LEU A 374 4.00 -18.39 4.70
N ALA A 375 4.27 -19.70 4.83
CA ALA A 375 5.19 -20.41 3.96
C ALA A 375 4.71 -20.42 2.50
N TYR A 376 3.42 -20.67 2.26
CA TYR A 376 2.79 -20.62 0.95
C TYR A 376 2.92 -19.23 0.32
N SER A 377 2.59 -18.18 1.08
CA SER A 377 2.71 -16.78 0.62
C SER A 377 4.17 -16.43 0.27
N GLY A 378 5.12 -16.88 1.09
CA GLY A 378 6.56 -16.71 0.85
C GLY A 378 7.02 -17.41 -0.44
N ALA A 379 6.56 -18.64 -0.69
CA ALA A 379 6.87 -19.39 -1.91
C ALA A 379 6.23 -18.76 -3.16
N LEU A 380 4.98 -18.29 -3.05
CA LEU A 380 4.26 -17.61 -4.12
C LEU A 380 5.00 -16.34 -4.58
N MET A 381 5.55 -15.60 -3.62
CA MET A 381 6.26 -14.33 -3.85
C MET A 381 7.76 -14.49 -4.13
N ALA A 382 8.36 -15.65 -3.88
CA ALA A 382 9.82 -15.86 -4.05
C ALA A 382 10.36 -15.41 -5.43
N PRO A 383 9.69 -15.66 -6.57
CA PRO A 383 10.18 -15.21 -7.87
C PRO A 383 10.19 -13.68 -8.06
N PHE A 384 9.41 -12.94 -7.26
CA PHE A 384 9.35 -11.48 -7.34
C PHE A 384 10.70 -10.82 -7.05
N GLY A 385 11.50 -11.39 -6.12
CA GLY A 385 12.85 -10.90 -5.84
C GLY A 385 13.77 -10.94 -7.08
N MET A 386 13.69 -12.01 -7.87
CA MET A 386 14.42 -12.12 -9.13
C MET A 386 13.89 -11.17 -10.21
N GLN A 387 12.59 -10.94 -10.26
CA GLN A 387 11.96 -9.98 -11.19
C GLN A 387 12.35 -8.53 -10.87
N LEU A 388 12.50 -8.20 -9.59
CA LEU A 388 13.02 -6.91 -9.16
C LEU A 388 14.47 -6.72 -9.64
N ALA A 389 15.33 -7.72 -9.46
CA ALA A 389 16.71 -7.68 -9.96
C ALA A 389 16.77 -7.58 -11.49
N SER A 390 15.94 -8.34 -12.21
CA SER A 390 15.78 -8.25 -13.67
C SER A 390 15.39 -6.83 -14.11
N THR A 391 14.43 -6.22 -13.42
CA THR A 391 13.99 -4.86 -13.68
C THR A 391 15.12 -3.85 -13.44
N LEU A 392 15.83 -3.96 -12.32
CA LEU A 392 16.93 -3.07 -11.93
C LEU A 392 18.20 -3.21 -12.78
N THR A 393 18.43 -4.37 -13.39
CA THR A 393 19.56 -4.61 -14.31
C THR A 393 19.19 -4.32 -15.76
N GLY A 394 17.89 -4.35 -16.09
CA GLY A 394 17.39 -4.24 -17.47
C GLY A 394 17.51 -5.55 -18.26
N VAL A 395 18.06 -6.61 -17.64
CA VAL A 395 18.13 -7.94 -18.24
C VAL A 395 16.73 -8.52 -18.23
N LYS A 396 16.13 -8.67 -19.42
CA LYS A 396 14.79 -9.25 -19.56
C LYS A 396 14.83 -10.75 -19.25
N ALA A 397 14.30 -11.14 -18.09
CA ALA A 397 14.10 -12.55 -17.77
C ALA A 397 13.11 -13.19 -18.77
N PRO A 398 13.36 -14.44 -19.24
CA PRO A 398 12.49 -15.11 -20.20
C PRO A 398 11.15 -15.59 -19.60
N TRP A 399 11.02 -15.55 -18.27
CA TRP A 399 9.84 -16.01 -17.53
C TRP A 399 8.78 -14.90 -17.39
N PRO A 400 7.48 -15.24 -17.26
CA PRO A 400 6.43 -14.27 -16.91
C PRO A 400 6.62 -13.66 -15.52
N TYR A 401 5.88 -12.58 -15.23
CA TYR A 401 5.90 -11.94 -13.91
C TYR A 401 5.03 -12.73 -12.91
N THR A 402 5.24 -12.48 -11.61
CA THR A 402 4.37 -13.04 -10.57
C THR A 402 3.02 -12.34 -10.54
N PHE A 403 3.00 -11.01 -10.69
CA PHE A 403 1.81 -10.18 -10.73
C PHE A 403 2.14 -8.82 -11.39
N ASN A 404 1.12 -8.10 -11.84
CA ASN A 404 1.27 -6.81 -12.53
C ASN A 404 1.06 -5.61 -11.61
N LEU A 405 0.19 -5.74 -10.62
CA LEU A 405 -0.20 -4.66 -9.70
C LEU A 405 -0.59 -5.19 -8.33
N CYS A 406 -0.52 -4.31 -7.33
CA CYS A 406 -1.08 -4.55 -6.01
C CYS A 406 -2.46 -3.90 -5.93
N VAL A 407 -3.45 -4.66 -5.45
CA VAL A 407 -4.76 -4.12 -5.03
C VAL A 407 -4.98 -4.50 -3.58
N SER A 408 -5.05 -3.50 -2.70
CA SER A 408 -5.21 -3.70 -1.26
C SER A 408 -6.54 -3.11 -0.79
N ASN A 409 -7.18 -3.73 0.20
CA ASN A 409 -8.36 -3.18 0.86
C ASN A 409 -8.15 -3.12 2.37
N VAL A 410 -8.24 -1.92 2.93
CA VAL A 410 -8.08 -1.63 4.35
C VAL A 410 -9.45 -1.30 4.94
N PRO A 411 -9.96 -2.10 5.88
CA PRO A 411 -11.16 -1.74 6.62
C PRO A 411 -10.93 -0.45 7.42
N GLY A 412 -11.80 0.54 7.23
CA GLY A 412 -11.83 1.76 8.02
C GLY A 412 -13.10 1.89 8.88
N PRO A 413 -13.27 3.03 9.56
CA PRO A 413 -14.34 3.25 10.52
C PRO A 413 -15.72 3.32 9.86
N GLN A 414 -16.75 2.84 10.58
CA GLN A 414 -18.13 2.80 10.13
C GLN A 414 -18.91 4.08 10.44
N ASP A 415 -18.46 4.83 11.46
CA ASP A 415 -19.07 6.09 11.84
C ASP A 415 -18.50 7.25 11.03
N VAL A 416 -19.30 8.31 10.89
CA VAL A 416 -18.80 9.60 10.41
C VAL A 416 -17.90 10.17 11.50
N LEU A 417 -16.79 10.77 11.09
CA LEU A 417 -15.74 11.24 11.96
C LEU A 417 -15.52 12.74 11.76
N TYR A 418 -15.15 13.41 12.84
CA TYR A 418 -15.04 14.86 12.92
C TYR A 418 -13.68 15.28 13.49
N LEU A 419 -13.17 16.40 12.99
CA LEU A 419 -12.02 17.11 13.55
C LEU A 419 -12.44 18.53 13.89
N ARG A 420 -12.51 18.87 15.18
CA ARG A 420 -12.95 20.20 15.65
C ARG A 420 -14.29 20.62 15.01
N GLY A 421 -15.25 19.70 15.03
CA GLY A 421 -16.55 19.84 14.35
C GLY A 421 -16.53 19.80 12.81
N SER A 422 -15.36 19.74 12.17
CA SER A 422 -15.26 19.57 10.70
C SER A 422 -15.56 18.13 10.33
N ARG A 423 -16.56 17.91 9.48
CA ARG A 423 -16.95 16.56 9.03
C ARG A 423 -15.96 16.03 8.02
N MET A 424 -15.36 14.87 8.28
CA MET A 424 -14.55 14.17 7.28
C MET A 424 -15.45 13.60 6.18
N GLU A 425 -15.08 13.83 4.92
CA GLU A 425 -15.89 13.42 3.76
C GLU A 425 -15.41 12.11 3.15
N ALA A 426 -14.11 11.87 3.22
CA ALA A 426 -13.46 10.68 2.67
C ALA A 426 -12.13 10.39 3.38
N SER A 427 -11.65 9.16 3.27
CA SER A 427 -10.28 8.79 3.62
C SER A 427 -9.68 8.01 2.46
N TYR A 428 -8.79 8.65 1.70
CA TYR A 428 -8.09 8.04 0.57
C TYR A 428 -6.69 7.59 0.98
N PRO A 429 -6.38 6.29 0.89
CA PRO A 429 -5.04 5.80 1.16
C PRO A 429 -4.09 6.16 0.01
N VAL A 430 -2.91 6.68 0.34
CA VAL A 430 -1.82 6.96 -0.61
C VAL A 430 -0.71 5.94 -0.38
N SER A 431 -0.72 4.88 -1.18
CA SER A 431 0.22 3.76 -1.03
C SER A 431 1.58 4.05 -1.67
N LEU A 432 2.48 3.07 -1.63
CA LEU A 432 3.78 3.13 -2.28
C LEU A 432 3.80 2.34 -3.59
N VAL A 433 4.78 2.68 -4.43
CA VAL A 433 5.13 1.94 -5.65
C VAL A 433 6.63 1.66 -5.66
N ALA A 434 7.00 0.53 -6.24
CA ALA A 434 8.37 0.06 -6.36
C ALA A 434 8.72 -0.27 -7.83
N HIS A 435 10.00 -0.52 -8.10
CA HIS A 435 10.38 -1.12 -9.38
C HIS A 435 9.61 -2.42 -9.61
N SER A 436 9.25 -2.69 -10.86
CA SER A 436 8.37 -3.79 -11.26
C SER A 436 6.90 -3.65 -10.79
N GLN A 437 6.52 -2.52 -10.20
CA GLN A 437 5.18 -2.21 -9.69
C GLN A 437 4.85 -0.72 -9.88
N ALA A 438 4.62 -0.31 -11.13
CA ALA A 438 4.39 1.10 -11.47
C ALA A 438 3.03 1.64 -11.02
N LEU A 439 2.09 0.78 -10.65
CA LEU A 439 0.76 1.11 -10.15
C LEU A 439 0.44 0.34 -8.87
N ASN A 440 -0.15 1.04 -7.91
CA ASN A 440 -0.79 0.46 -6.74
C ASN A 440 -2.18 1.07 -6.57
N VAL A 441 -3.18 0.21 -6.33
CA VAL A 441 -4.55 0.61 -6.04
C VAL A 441 -4.86 0.21 -4.61
N THR A 442 -5.18 1.18 -3.76
CA THR A 442 -5.54 0.90 -2.37
C THR A 442 -6.95 1.42 -2.10
N LEU A 443 -7.74 0.56 -1.46
CA LEU A 443 -9.13 0.79 -1.12
C LEU A 443 -9.24 0.98 0.38
N GLN A 444 -10.12 1.88 0.81
CA GLN A 444 -10.44 2.05 2.23
C GLN A 444 -11.93 2.30 2.42
N SER A 445 -12.58 1.46 3.23
CA SER A 445 -13.97 1.73 3.63
C SER A 445 -14.01 2.89 4.63
N TYR A 446 -14.98 3.79 4.47
CA TYR A 446 -15.22 4.87 5.43
C TYR A 446 -16.70 5.21 5.45
N ALA A 447 -17.33 5.15 6.62
CA ALA A 447 -18.77 5.30 6.77
C ALA A 447 -19.52 4.40 5.77
N SER A 448 -20.39 4.97 4.94
CA SER A 448 -21.13 4.26 3.89
C SER A 448 -20.41 4.20 2.53
N THR A 449 -19.10 4.51 2.48
CA THR A 449 -18.35 4.67 1.22
C THR A 449 -17.14 3.73 1.11
N LEU A 450 -16.72 3.44 -0.11
CA LEU A 450 -15.44 2.81 -0.44
C LEU A 450 -14.59 3.79 -1.24
N ASN A 451 -13.43 4.14 -0.70
CA ASN A 451 -12.53 5.16 -1.22
C ASN A 451 -11.33 4.51 -1.90
N PHE A 452 -11.08 4.86 -3.16
CA PHE A 452 -10.01 4.35 -3.98
C PHE A 452 -8.90 5.39 -4.05
N GLY A 453 -7.68 4.98 -3.76
CA GLY A 453 -6.45 5.72 -4.03
C GLY A 453 -5.64 5.01 -5.11
N PHE A 454 -5.42 5.68 -6.23
CA PHE A 454 -4.57 5.22 -7.33
C PHE A 454 -3.25 5.96 -7.27
N ILE A 455 -2.16 5.26 -7.01
CA ILE A 455 -0.81 5.84 -6.99
C ILE A 455 0.06 5.13 -8.01
N GLY A 456 0.75 5.91 -8.84
CA GLY A 456 1.67 5.33 -9.80
C GLY A 456 2.81 6.25 -10.22
N CYS A 457 3.77 5.64 -10.91
CA CYS A 457 4.88 6.35 -11.53
C CYS A 457 4.36 7.28 -12.63
N ARG A 458 4.55 8.59 -12.45
CA ARG A 458 4.06 9.61 -13.39
C ARG A 458 4.62 9.42 -14.80
N ASP A 459 5.86 8.95 -14.89
CA ASP A 459 6.59 8.85 -16.15
C ASP A 459 6.30 7.52 -16.88
N SER A 460 5.99 6.45 -16.13
CA SER A 460 5.61 5.15 -16.71
C SER A 460 4.12 5.08 -17.06
N LEU A 461 3.26 5.83 -16.36
CA LEU A 461 1.80 5.80 -16.50
C LEU A 461 1.27 7.19 -16.82
N PRO A 462 1.41 7.65 -18.08
CA PRO A 462 0.90 8.95 -18.49
C PRO A 462 -0.61 9.00 -18.28
N HIS A 463 -1.11 10.13 -17.78
CA HIS A 463 -2.54 10.34 -17.52
C HIS A 463 -3.21 9.33 -16.57
N LEU A 464 -2.48 8.73 -15.60
CA LEU A 464 -3.00 7.77 -14.60
C LEU A 464 -4.32 8.18 -13.95
N GLN A 465 -4.59 9.48 -13.76
CA GLN A 465 -5.85 9.96 -13.17
C GLN A 465 -7.10 9.56 -13.95
N ARG A 466 -6.97 9.17 -15.23
CA ARG A 466 -8.06 8.60 -16.01
C ARG A 466 -8.59 7.29 -15.41
N LEU A 467 -7.77 6.52 -14.68
CA LEU A 467 -8.24 5.31 -13.99
C LEU A 467 -9.36 5.60 -12.98
N ALA A 468 -9.31 6.75 -12.29
CA ALA A 468 -10.36 7.15 -11.37
C ALA A 468 -11.70 7.41 -12.09
N VAL A 469 -11.65 7.97 -13.29
CA VAL A 469 -12.84 8.19 -14.14
C VAL A 469 -13.33 6.85 -14.72
N TYR A 470 -12.41 6.07 -15.29
CA TYR A 470 -12.72 4.81 -15.97
C TYR A 470 -13.22 3.73 -15.02
N THR A 471 -12.85 3.77 -13.73
CA THR A 471 -13.46 2.88 -12.73
C THR A 471 -14.90 3.25 -12.44
N GLY A 472 -15.26 4.53 -12.50
CA GLY A 472 -16.65 4.99 -12.36
C GLY A 472 -17.51 4.56 -13.55
N GLU A 473 -17.00 4.77 -14.75
CA GLU A 473 -17.67 4.29 -15.98
C GLU A 473 -17.79 2.75 -16.00
N ALA A 474 -16.75 2.02 -15.60
CA ALA A 474 -16.81 0.55 -15.50
C ALA A 474 -17.83 0.08 -14.45
N LEU A 475 -18.06 0.84 -13.38
CA LEU A 475 -19.11 0.55 -12.42
C LEU A 475 -20.50 0.80 -13.02
N ASP A 476 -20.68 1.90 -13.75
CA ASP A 476 -21.94 2.23 -14.42
C ASP A 476 -22.29 1.20 -15.51
N GLU A 477 -21.29 0.74 -16.29
CA GLU A 477 -21.42 -0.35 -17.26
C GLU A 477 -21.84 -1.67 -16.59
N LEU A 478 -21.17 -2.04 -15.49
CA LEU A 478 -21.47 -3.26 -14.74
C LEU A 478 -22.87 -3.21 -14.11
N GLU A 479 -23.26 -2.07 -13.54
CA GLU A 479 -24.60 -1.89 -12.98
C GLU A 479 -25.69 -1.97 -14.04
N SER A 480 -25.44 -1.45 -15.24
CA SER A 480 -26.38 -1.50 -16.36
C SER A 480 -26.54 -2.90 -16.98
N ALA A 481 -25.53 -3.76 -16.80
CA ALA A 481 -25.52 -5.13 -17.30
C ALA A 481 -26.07 -6.17 -16.31
N CYS A 482 -26.24 -5.79 -15.04
CA CYS A 482 -26.85 -6.61 -13.98
C CYS A 482 -28.36 -6.35 -13.88
#